data_AF-A0A8S3IXB9-F1
#
_entry.id   AF-A0A8S3IXB9-F1
#
_cell.length_a   1.000
_cell.length_b   1.000
_cell.length_c   1.000
_cell.angle_alpha   90.00
_cell.angle_beta   90.00
_cell.angle_gamma   90.00
#
_symmetry.space_group_name_H-M   'P 1'
#
loop_
_entity.id
_entity.type
_entity.pdbx_description
1 polymer ?
#
loop_
_entity_poly.entity_id
_entity_poly.type
_entity_poly.pdbx_seq_one_letter_code
_entity_poly.pdbx_strand_id
1 'polypeptide(L)'
;ALPYFDRLDYCSMMTNEQVYSLAIERLLGIEIPERAKYIRTLMGEMTRILNHTLAVGCHALDVGAMTPFFWLFEEREKIMEFYERVSGARMHAAYVRPGGVAFDLPLGFMEDVYKWCEGYARRIDEVDDLLTRNRIW
;
A
#
# COMPACT_ATOMS: atom_id res chain seq x y z
N ALA A 1 -1.91 -21.25 5.37
CA ALA A 1 -0.64 -20.55 5.66
C ALA A 1 -0.62 -19.10 5.17
N LEU A 2 -1.32 -18.77 4.07
CA LEU A 2 -1.30 -17.42 3.48
C LEU A 2 -1.55 -16.25 4.46
N PRO A 3 -2.56 -16.29 5.36
CA PRO A 3 -2.83 -15.15 6.25
C PRO A 3 -1.77 -14.91 7.33
N TYR A 4 -0.80 -15.80 7.50
CA TYR A 4 0.32 -15.55 8.42
C TYR A 4 1.29 -14.52 7.85
N PHE A 5 1.52 -14.51 6.53
CA PHE A 5 2.49 -13.61 5.89
C PHE A 5 2.04 -12.15 5.92
N ASP A 6 0.75 -11.91 5.79
CA ASP A 6 0.10 -10.61 5.95
C ASP A 6 0.38 -9.99 7.35
N ARG A 7 0.56 -10.84 8.37
CA ARG A 7 0.78 -10.42 9.76
C ARG A 7 2.25 -10.33 10.19
N LEU A 8 3.20 -10.66 9.32
CA LEU A 8 4.62 -10.56 9.63
C LEU A 8 5.07 -9.09 9.62
N ASP A 9 4.89 -8.43 8.48
CA ASP A 9 4.97 -6.97 8.37
C ASP A 9 3.56 -6.43 8.10
N TYR A 10 2.91 -5.97 9.17
CA TYR A 10 1.54 -5.44 9.17
C TYR A 10 1.41 -4.07 8.46
N CYS A 11 2.54 -3.43 8.14
CA CYS A 11 2.57 -2.19 7.37
C CYS A 11 2.58 -2.48 5.86
N SER A 12 3.09 -3.65 5.45
CA SER A 12 3.21 -4.04 4.04
C SER A 12 2.58 -5.40 3.76
N MET A 13 1.27 -5.48 3.96
CA MET A 13 0.47 -6.71 3.80
C MET A 13 0.59 -7.38 2.41
N MET A 14 0.27 -6.66 1.33
CA MET A 14 0.22 -7.24 -0.02
C MET A 14 1.58 -7.68 -0.56
N THR A 15 2.65 -6.99 -0.18
CA THR A 15 4.01 -7.35 -0.61
C THR A 15 4.46 -8.65 0.03
N ASN A 16 4.07 -8.91 1.28
CA ASN A 16 4.34 -10.20 1.94
C ASN A 16 3.55 -11.33 1.29
N GLU A 17 2.26 -11.10 1.01
CA GLU A 17 1.42 -12.06 0.28
C GLU A 17 1.96 -12.34 -1.13
N GLN A 18 2.48 -11.30 -1.80
CA GLN A 18 3.07 -11.40 -3.12
C GLN A 18 4.37 -12.22 -3.11
N VAL A 19 5.27 -12.01 -2.15
CA VAL A 19 6.50 -12.83 -2.01
C VAL A 19 6.14 -14.29 -1.79
N TYR A 20 5.18 -14.57 -0.91
CA TYR A 20 4.71 -15.93 -0.65
C TYR A 20 4.09 -16.58 -1.90
N SER A 21 3.25 -15.83 -2.63
CA SER A 21 2.59 -16.32 -3.84
C SER A 21 3.59 -16.59 -4.96
N LEU A 22 4.56 -15.70 -5.18
CA LEU A 22 5.63 -15.88 -6.16
C LEU A 22 6.52 -17.09 -5.85
N ALA A 23 6.83 -17.33 -4.58
CA ALA A 23 7.60 -18.50 -4.17
C ALA A 23 6.86 -19.81 -4.52
N ILE A 24 5.55 -19.87 -4.28
CA ILE A 24 4.73 -21.04 -4.61
C ILE A 24 4.54 -21.20 -6.12
N GLU A 25 4.28 -20.11 -6.83
CA GLU A 25 4.12 -20.12 -8.29
C GLU A 25 5.38 -20.62 -8.99
N ARG A 26 6.56 -20.21 -8.48
CA ARG A 26 7.85 -20.70 -8.97
C ARG A 26 8.07 -22.19 -8.69
N LEU A 27 7.63 -22.69 -7.54
CA LEU A 27 7.70 -24.12 -7.21
C LEU A 27 6.75 -24.96 -8.07
N LEU A 28 5.58 -24.43 -8.41
CA LEU A 28 4.59 -25.11 -9.25
C LEU A 28 4.85 -24.96 -10.76
N GLY A 29 5.72 -24.03 -11.16
CA GLY A 29 6.01 -23.75 -12.56
C GLY A 29 4.81 -23.15 -13.33
N ILE A 30 3.92 -22.43 -12.63
CA ILE A 30 2.70 -21.86 -13.20
C ILE A 30 2.94 -20.39 -13.56
N GLU A 31 2.49 -19.99 -14.75
CA GLU A 31 2.41 -18.58 -15.12
C GLU A 31 1.03 -17.99 -14.84
N ILE A 32 1.04 -16.78 -14.31
CA ILE A 32 -0.16 -16.03 -13.92
C ILE A 32 -0.69 -15.24 -15.13
N PRO A 33 -2.01 -15.07 -15.28
CA PRO A 33 -2.60 -14.18 -16.28
C PRO A 33 -2.02 -12.76 -16.22
N GLU A 34 -1.90 -12.10 -17.38
CA GLU A 34 -1.30 -10.78 -17.51
C GLU A 34 -2.03 -9.71 -16.66
N ARG A 35 -3.37 -9.74 -16.65
CA ARG A 35 -4.19 -8.84 -15.82
C ARG A 35 -3.84 -8.93 -14.34
N ALA A 36 -3.63 -10.13 -13.82
CA ALA A 36 -3.29 -10.35 -12.42
C ALA A 36 -1.87 -9.85 -12.08
N LYS A 37 -0.93 -9.86 -13.04
CA LYS A 37 0.39 -9.23 -12.86
C LYS A 37 0.25 -7.71 -12.67
N TYR A 38 -0.52 -7.03 -13.52
CA TYR A 38 -0.75 -5.58 -13.39
C TYR A 38 -1.46 -5.21 -12.09
N ILE A 39 -2.50 -5.95 -11.69
CA ILE A 39 -3.20 -5.70 -10.42
C ILE A 39 -2.23 -5.87 -9.24
N ARG A 40 -1.41 -6.92 -9.22
CA ARG A 40 -0.41 -7.12 -8.16
C ARG A 40 0.61 -5.99 -8.11
N THR A 41 1.10 -5.52 -9.26
CA THR A 41 2.03 -4.38 -9.30
C THR A 41 1.37 -3.11 -8.78
N LEU A 42 0.13 -2.82 -9.18
CA LEU A 42 -0.63 -1.67 -8.72
C LEU A 42 -0.83 -1.69 -7.19
N MET A 43 -1.33 -2.80 -6.65
CA MET A 43 -1.52 -2.97 -5.21
C MET A 43 -0.18 -2.96 -4.45
N GLY A 44 0.89 -3.50 -5.05
CA GLY A 44 2.24 -3.48 -4.48
C GLY A 44 2.79 -2.06 -4.33
N GLU A 45 2.64 -1.22 -5.35
CA GLU A 45 3.09 0.17 -5.29
C GLU A 45 2.23 1.02 -4.33
N MET A 46 0.92 0.79 -4.26
CA MET A 46 0.07 1.42 -3.22
C MET A 46 0.52 1.01 -1.80
N THR A 47 0.87 -0.27 -1.62
CA THR A 47 1.41 -0.77 -0.33
C THR A 47 2.75 -0.13 0.00
N ARG A 48 3.61 0.10 -1.01
CA ARG A 48 4.89 0.81 -0.84
C ARG A 48 4.66 2.24 -0.35
N ILE A 49 3.72 2.96 -0.95
CA ILE A 49 3.36 4.32 -0.53
C ILE A 49 2.86 4.31 0.92
N LEU A 50 1.97 3.37 1.27
CA LEU A 50 1.47 3.20 2.63
C LEU A 50 2.57 2.91 3.65
N ASN A 51 3.58 2.12 3.28
CA ASN A 51 4.70 1.82 4.16
C ASN A 51 5.62 3.04 4.35
N HIS A 52 5.99 3.74 3.26
CA HIS A 52 6.84 4.93 3.36
C HIS A 52 6.19 6.09 4.10
N THR A 53 4.89 6.32 3.89
CA THR A 53 4.15 7.36 4.63
C THR A 53 4.13 7.09 6.13
N LEU A 54 3.96 5.83 6.54
CA LEU A 54 4.08 5.47 7.95
C LEU A 54 5.51 5.63 8.46
N ALA A 55 6.52 5.18 7.72
CA ALA A 55 7.91 5.28 8.11
C ALA A 55 8.35 6.74 8.31
N VAL A 56 8.06 7.62 7.35
CA VAL A 56 8.39 9.05 7.44
C VAL A 56 7.55 9.73 8.53
N GLY A 57 6.25 9.42 8.61
CA GLY A 57 5.36 9.99 9.61
C GLY A 57 5.77 9.63 11.04
N CYS A 58 6.06 8.36 11.32
CA CYS A 58 6.54 7.90 12.63
C CYS A 58 7.93 8.46 12.95
N HIS A 59 8.85 8.47 11.98
CA HIS A 59 10.17 9.06 12.20
C HIS A 59 10.09 10.55 12.54
N ALA A 60 9.24 11.30 11.84
CA ALA A 60 8.96 12.71 12.13
C ALA A 60 8.39 12.89 13.55
N LEU A 61 7.47 12.02 13.95
CA LEU A 61 6.87 12.04 15.28
C LEU A 61 7.90 11.76 16.39
N ASP A 62 8.77 10.77 16.19
CA ASP A 62 9.79 10.37 17.18
C ASP A 62 10.83 11.48 17.42
N VAL A 63 11.13 12.28 16.39
CA VAL A 63 12.01 13.47 16.50
C VAL A 63 11.27 14.68 17.10
N GLY A 64 9.94 14.71 17.03
CA GLY A 64 9.08 15.71 17.67
C GLY A 64 8.18 16.53 16.73
N ALA A 65 8.21 16.28 15.42
CA ALA A 65 7.34 16.91 14.45
C ALA A 65 5.97 16.20 14.37
N MET A 66 4.99 16.70 15.13
CA MET A 66 3.65 16.08 15.21
C MET A 66 2.73 16.37 14.02
N THR A 67 2.89 17.50 13.33
CA THR A 67 2.00 17.92 12.25
C THR A 67 2.04 17.05 10.99
N PRO A 68 3.21 16.65 10.42
CA PRO A 68 3.24 15.84 9.20
C PRO A 68 2.65 14.45 9.42
N PHE A 69 2.71 13.91 10.65
CA PHE A 69 2.09 12.63 10.99
C PHE A 69 0.58 12.62 10.70
N PHE A 70 -0.15 13.64 11.15
CA PHE A 70 -1.60 13.70 10.94
C PHE A 70 -1.98 13.89 9.46
N TRP A 71 -1.22 14.67 8.70
CA TRP A 71 -1.46 14.87 7.26
C TRP A 71 -1.24 13.56 6.48
N LEU A 72 -0.16 12.84 6.77
CA LEU A 72 0.14 11.57 6.12
C LEU A 72 -0.86 10.46 6.51
N PHE A 73 -1.38 10.48 7.74
CA PHE A 73 -2.41 9.53 8.17
C PHE A 73 -3.77 9.75 7.49
N GLU A 74 -4.12 10.99 7.15
CA GLU A 74 -5.31 11.27 6.33
C GLU A 74 -5.21 10.59 4.96
N GLU A 75 -4.05 10.71 4.29
CA GLU A 75 -3.83 10.06 2.99
C GLU A 75 -3.79 8.53 3.12
N ARG A 76 -3.20 8.02 4.21
CA ARG A 76 -3.20 6.59 4.51
C ARG A 76 -4.61 6.02 4.70
N GLU A 77 -5.52 6.79 5.29
CA GLU A 77 -6.93 6.39 5.45
C GLU A 77 -7.63 6.21 4.10
N LYS A 78 -7.37 7.11 3.14
CA LYS A 78 -7.91 7.00 1.77
C LYS A 78 -7.42 5.73 1.07
N ILE A 79 -6.15 5.37 1.25
CA ILE A 79 -5.62 4.09 0.73
C ILE A 79 -6.27 2.89 1.43
N MET A 80 -6.57 2.97 2.73
CA MET A 80 -7.28 1.91 3.45
C MET A 80 -8.71 1.69 2.94
N GLU A 81 -9.40 2.75 2.52
CA GLU A 81 -10.69 2.63 1.85
C GLU A 81 -10.58 1.85 0.53
N PHE A 82 -9.51 2.07 -0.24
CA PHE A 82 -9.23 1.29 -1.45
C PHE A 82 -8.99 -0.19 -1.13
N TYR A 83 -8.26 -0.52 -0.05
CA TYR A 83 -8.11 -1.91 0.38
C TYR A 83 -9.43 -2.55 0.80
N GLU A 84 -10.28 -1.81 1.51
CA GLU A 84 -11.59 -2.29 1.93
C GLU A 84 -12.48 -2.59 0.73
N ARG A 85 -12.49 -1.73 -0.29
CA ARG A 85 -13.26 -1.95 -1.52
C ARG A 85 -12.81 -3.18 -2.30
N VAL A 86 -11.51 -3.50 -2.28
CA VAL A 86 -10.94 -4.61 -3.05
C VAL A 86 -11.03 -5.95 -2.32
N SER A 87 -10.83 -5.95 -1.00
CA SER A 87 -10.69 -7.17 -0.20
C SER A 87 -11.78 -7.38 0.85
N GLY A 88 -12.56 -6.35 1.17
CA GLY A 88 -13.51 -6.32 2.28
C GLY A 88 -12.86 -6.08 3.65
N ALA A 89 -11.52 -5.97 3.71
CA ALA A 89 -10.77 -5.71 4.92
C ALA A 89 -9.83 -4.51 4.75
N ARG A 90 -9.62 -3.77 5.84
CA ARG A 90 -8.81 -2.53 5.82
C ARG A 90 -7.30 -2.76 5.92
N MET A 91 -6.88 -3.85 6.58
CA MET A 91 -5.46 -4.15 6.82
C MET A 91 -5.06 -5.58 6.46
N HIS A 92 -5.86 -6.59 6.81
CA HIS A 92 -5.51 -7.98 6.49
C HIS A 92 -6.38 -8.51 5.36
N ALA A 93 -5.92 -8.31 4.13
CA ALA A 93 -6.71 -8.45 2.91
C ALA A 93 -6.77 -9.88 2.36
N ALA A 94 -5.74 -10.71 2.55
CA ALA A 94 -5.64 -12.06 1.96
C ALA A 94 -6.00 -12.10 0.45
N TYR A 95 -5.59 -11.06 -0.28
CA TYR A 95 -6.03 -10.75 -1.64
C TYR A 95 -5.10 -11.35 -2.68
N VAL A 96 -3.78 -11.27 -2.46
CA VAL A 96 -2.81 -11.89 -3.34
C VAL A 96 -2.68 -13.36 -2.93
N ARG A 97 -3.04 -14.26 -3.84
CA ARG A 97 -3.04 -15.70 -3.59
C ARG A 97 -2.18 -16.43 -4.62
N PRO A 98 -1.57 -17.57 -4.27
CA PRO A 98 -0.90 -18.42 -5.25
C PRO A 98 -1.83 -18.74 -6.42
N GLY A 99 -1.42 -18.39 -7.63
CA GLY A 99 -2.23 -18.50 -8.84
C GLY A 99 -2.83 -17.18 -9.34
N GLY A 100 -2.61 -16.06 -8.63
CA GLY A 100 -3.01 -14.72 -9.08
C GLY A 100 -3.61 -13.87 -7.98
N VAL A 101 -4.90 -13.55 -8.12
CA VAL A 101 -5.61 -12.59 -7.27
C VAL A 101 -6.95 -13.19 -6.87
N ALA A 102 -7.42 -12.92 -5.65
CA ALA A 102 -8.66 -13.48 -5.12
C ALA A 102 -9.91 -13.00 -5.89
N PHE A 103 -10.02 -11.69 -6.14
CA PHE A 103 -11.16 -11.05 -6.80
C PHE A 103 -10.67 -9.99 -7.79
N ASP A 104 -11.43 -9.73 -8.86
CA ASP A 104 -11.12 -8.62 -9.77
C ASP A 104 -11.47 -7.27 -9.13
N LEU A 105 -10.95 -6.18 -9.70
CA LEU A 105 -11.20 -4.83 -9.21
C LEU A 105 -12.68 -4.43 -9.39
N PRO A 106 -13.28 -3.72 -8.43
CA PRO A 106 -14.64 -3.20 -8.59
C PRO A 106 -14.70 -2.10 -9.67
N LEU A 107 -15.86 -1.94 -10.30
CA LEU A 107 -16.09 -0.90 -11.30
C LEU A 107 -15.91 0.50 -10.67
N GLY A 108 -15.25 1.41 -11.39
CA GLY A 108 -14.96 2.77 -10.94
C GLY A 108 -13.71 2.92 -10.06
N PHE A 109 -13.07 1.82 -9.63
CA PHE A 109 -11.89 1.86 -8.76
C PHE A 109 -10.73 2.69 -9.34
N MET A 110 -10.44 2.51 -10.63
CA MET A 110 -9.31 3.17 -11.29
C MET A 110 -9.47 4.70 -11.36
N GLU A 111 -10.69 5.19 -11.52
CA GLU A 111 -10.97 6.64 -11.56
C GLU A 111 -10.73 7.28 -10.19
N ASP A 112 -11.12 6.59 -9.12
CA ASP A 112 -10.94 7.09 -7.76
C ASP A 112 -9.45 7.07 -7.36
N VAL A 113 -8.72 6.02 -7.73
CA VAL A 113 -7.26 5.96 -7.55
C VAL A 113 -6.57 7.09 -8.32
N TYR A 114 -6.99 7.36 -9.56
CA TYR A 114 -6.43 8.44 -10.36
C TYR A 114 -6.64 9.82 -9.72
N LYS A 115 -7.85 10.12 -9.24
CA LYS A 115 -8.15 11.36 -8.51
C LYS A 115 -7.31 11.49 -7.24
N TRP A 116 -7.09 10.38 -6.53
CA TRP A 116 -6.25 10.38 -5.35
C TRP A 116 -4.78 10.68 -5.69
N CYS A 117 -4.23 10.07 -6.76
CA CYS A 117 -2.87 10.33 -7.22
C CYS A 117 -2.64 11.82 -7.56
N GLU A 118 -3.61 12.50 -8.18
CA GLU A 118 -3.52 13.94 -8.46
C GLU A 118 -3.42 14.79 -7.18
N GLY A 119 -4.15 14.42 -6.13
CA GLY A 119 -4.10 15.11 -4.84
C GLY A 119 -2.86 14.78 -4.01
N TYR A 120 -2.36 13.55 -4.10
CA TYR A 120 -1.29 13.04 -3.25
C TYR A 120 0.06 13.73 -3.50
N ALA A 121 0.35 14.09 -4.76
CA ALA A 121 1.59 14.81 -5.10
C ALA A 121 1.73 16.13 -4.31
N ARG A 122 0.65 16.92 -4.24
CA ARG A 122 0.63 18.16 -3.48
C ARG A 122 0.86 17.95 -1.99
N ARG A 123 0.35 16.85 -1.42
CA ARG A 123 0.56 16.52 0.00
C ARG A 123 2.00 16.15 0.29
N ILE A 124 2.69 15.49 -0.63
CA ILE A 124 4.12 15.21 -0.49
C ILE A 124 4.92 16.51 -0.48
N ASP A 125 4.62 17.44 -1.40
CA ASP A 125 5.31 18.74 -1.46
C ASP A 125 5.14 19.53 -0.15
N GLU A 126 3.93 19.53 0.43
CA GLU A 126 3.64 20.16 1.74
C GLU A 126 4.46 19.56 2.90
N VAL A 127 4.71 18.25 2.86
CA VAL A 127 5.53 17.55 3.87
C VAL A 127 7.03 17.78 3.64
N ASP A 128 7.47 17.79 2.38
CA ASP A 128 8.87 18.04 2.00
C ASP A 128 9.31 19.46 2.38
N ASP A 129 8.46 20.46 2.13
CA ASP A 129 8.73 21.85 2.51
C ASP A 129 8.92 22.02 4.03
N LEU A 130 8.24 21.21 4.85
CA LEU A 130 8.29 21.30 6.31
C LEU A 130 9.51 20.57 6.89
N LEU A 131 9.89 19.42 6.34
CA LEU A 131 10.96 18.58 6.87
C LEU A 131 12.31 18.87 6.20
N THR A 132 12.37 18.81 4.88
CA THR A 132 13.65 18.76 4.14
C THR A 132 14.45 20.05 4.21
N ARG A 133 13.77 21.21 4.30
CA ARG A 133 14.42 22.53 4.40
C ARG A 133 14.60 23.01 5.84
N ASN A 134 14.15 22.24 6.82
CA ASN A 134 14.27 22.62 8.22
C ASN A 134 15.71 22.37 8.71
N ARG A 135 16.27 23.33 9.45
CA ARG A 135 17.62 23.21 10.02
C ARG A 135 17.69 22.32 11.26
N ILE A 136 16.54 22.11 11.91
CA ILE A 136 16.42 21.30 13.13
C ILE A 136 16.26 19.82 12.77
N TRP A 137 15.68 19.56 11.59
CA TRP A 137 15.53 18.25 11.01
C TRP A 137 16.85 17.73 10.43
#